data_AF-F3LHL4-F1
#
_entry.id   AF-F3LHL4-F1
#
_cell.length_a   1.000
_cell.length_b   1.000
_cell.length_c   1.000
_cell.angle_alpha   90.00
_cell.angle_beta   90.00
_cell.angle_gamma   90.00
#
_symmetry.space_group_name_H-M   'P 1'
#
loop_
_entity.id
_entity.type
_entity.pdbx_description
1 polymer ?
#
loop_
_entity_poly.entity_id
_entity_poly.type
_entity_poly.pdbx_seq_one_letter_code
_entity_poly.pdbx_strand_id
1 'polypeptide(L)'
;MKFIIDALNTLFNNVAKNRTAKELLEMTDSRLKDLGLSRFKLEQGAAGHPWKIDTNAVVLSFSTIKASQAAPVVHSQAIQAEKVAA
;
A
#
# COMPACT_ATOMS: atom_id res chain seq x y z
N MET A 1 -39.82 11.13 24.97
CA MET A 1 -39.11 11.94 23.95
C MET A 1 -37.62 11.61 23.82
N LYS A 2 -36.86 11.45 24.91
CA LYS A 2 -35.40 11.19 24.85
C LYS A 2 -35.02 9.94 24.02
N PHE A 3 -35.75 8.84 24.19
CA PHE A 3 -35.54 7.60 23.44
C PHE A 3 -35.63 7.75 21.91
N ILE A 4 -36.59 8.56 21.43
CA ILE A 4 -36.79 8.79 19.99
C ILE A 4 -35.63 9.64 19.44
N ILE A 5 -35.19 10.64 20.20
CA ILE A 5 -34.04 11.48 19.83
C ILE A 5 -32.76 10.65 19.76
N ASP A 6 -32.53 9.77 20.73
CA ASP A 6 -31.36 8.89 20.76
C ASP A 6 -31.37 7.87 19.60
N ALA A 7 -32.55 7.33 19.26
CA ALA A 7 -32.72 6.46 18.12
C ALA A 7 -32.43 7.17 16.79
N LEU A 8 -32.95 8.39 16.61
CA LEU A 8 -32.68 9.22 15.42
C LEU A 8 -31.19 9.55 15.30
N ASN A 9 -30.55 9.97 16.40
CA ASN A 9 -29.12 10.24 16.42
C ASN A 9 -28.30 8.99 16.04
N THR A 10 -28.70 7.82 16.52
CA THR A 10 -28.04 6.55 16.17
C THR A 10 -28.18 6.24 14.68
N LEU A 11 -29.38 6.42 14.12
CA LEU A 11 -29.63 6.24 12.69
C LEU A 11 -28.79 7.18 11.83
N PHE A 12 -28.80 8.49 12.12
CA PHE A 12 -28.02 9.47 11.38
C PHE A 12 -26.51 9.20 11.48
N ASN A 13 -26.02 8.83 12.66
CA ASN A 13 -24.62 8.44 12.85
C ASN A 13 -24.25 7.20 12.02
N ASN A 14 -25.13 6.20 11.95
CA ASN A 14 -24.88 5.00 11.16
C ASN A 14 -24.92 5.29 9.65
N VAL A 15 -25.85 6.14 9.20
CA VAL A 15 -25.93 6.57 7.79
C VAL A 15 -24.68 7.37 7.41
N ALA A 16 -24.24 8.30 8.24
CA ALA A 16 -23.04 9.08 8.01
C ALA A 16 -21.80 8.17 7.92
N LYS A 17 -21.64 7.24 8.88
CA LYS A 17 -20.55 6.25 8.86
C LYS A 17 -20.54 5.40 7.59
N ASN A 18 -21.71 4.90 7.17
CA ASN A 18 -21.83 4.10 5.96
C ASN A 18 -21.50 4.91 4.70
N ARG A 19 -21.90 6.18 4.65
CA ARG A 19 -21.56 7.07 3.54
C ARG A 19 -20.06 7.33 3.48
N THR A 20 -19.43 7.66 4.61
CA THR A 20 -17.98 7.83 4.69
C THR A 20 -17.23 6.56 4.30
N ALA A 21 -17.69 5.39 4.73
CA ALA A 21 -17.08 4.12 4.33
C ALA A 21 -17.14 3.89 2.81
N LYS A 22 -18.28 4.18 2.18
CA LYS A 22 -18.41 4.12 0.72
C LYS A 22 -17.50 5.10 0.01
N GLU A 23 -17.49 6.36 0.44
CA GLU A 23 -16.63 7.39 -0.15
C GLU A 23 -15.15 7.01 -0.01
N LEU A 24 -14.72 6.46 1.12
CA LEU A 24 -13.35 5.97 1.32
C LEU A 24 -13.01 4.79 0.41
N LEU A 25 -13.94 3.86 0.17
CA LEU A 25 -13.73 2.73 -0.75
C LEU A 25 -13.69 3.15 -2.22
N GLU A 26 -14.39 4.22 -2.58
CA GLU A 26 -14.39 4.81 -3.92
C GLU A 26 -13.18 5.73 -4.18
N MET A 27 -12.50 6.20 -3.13
CA MET A 27 -11.29 7.01 -3.27
C MET A 27 -10.15 6.23 -3.94
N THR A 28 -9.30 6.97 -4.66
CA THR A 28 -8.07 6.43 -5.23
C THR A 28 -7.04 6.16 -4.15
N ASP A 29 -6.15 5.19 -4.39
CA ASP A 29 -5.10 4.83 -3.45
C ASP A 29 -4.17 6.01 -3.11
N SER A 30 -3.98 6.96 -4.04
CA SER A 30 -3.24 8.19 -3.77
C SER A 30 -3.91 9.05 -2.70
N ARG A 31 -5.22 9.26 -2.79
CA ARG A 31 -5.98 10.02 -1.77
C ARG A 31 -6.01 9.30 -0.44
N LEU A 32 -6.18 7.98 -0.46
CA LEU A 32 -6.11 7.18 0.77
C LEU A 32 -4.73 7.28 1.43
N LYS A 33 -3.66 7.28 0.63
CA LYS A 33 -2.29 7.49 1.11
C LYS A 33 -2.07 8.87 1.70
N ASP A 34 -2.62 9.92 1.10
CA ASP A 34 -2.56 11.29 1.65
C ASP A 34 -3.26 11.39 3.01
N LEU A 35 -4.33 10.60 3.21
CA LEU A 35 -5.02 10.46 4.50
C LEU A 35 -4.31 9.49 5.48
N GLY A 36 -3.25 8.81 5.04
CA GLY A 36 -2.53 7.80 5.81
C GLY A 36 -3.32 6.49 6.01
N LEU A 37 -4.29 6.20 5.16
CA LEU A 37 -5.19 5.05 5.22
C LEU A 37 -4.79 3.95 4.23
N SER A 38 -4.94 2.69 4.64
CA SER A 38 -4.70 1.52 3.78
C SER A 38 -6.02 0.98 3.23
N ARG A 39 -6.14 0.93 1.90
CA ARG A 39 -7.31 0.32 1.21
C ARG A 39 -7.56 -1.11 1.65
N PHE A 40 -6.51 -1.92 1.72
CA PHE A 40 -6.59 -3.31 2.18
C PHE A 40 -7.23 -3.40 3.57
N LYS A 41 -6.81 -2.55 4.52
CA LYS A 41 -7.39 -2.55 5.86
C LYS A 41 -8.83 -2.00 5.89
N LEU A 42 -9.17 -1.05 5.03
CA LEU A 42 -10.54 -0.54 4.89
C LEU A 42 -11.49 -1.61 4.35
N GLU A 43 -11.04 -2.45 3.41
CA GLU A 43 -11.83 -3.57 2.86
C GLU A 43 -12.10 -4.66 3.89
N GLN A 44 -11.21 -4.84 4.88
CA GLN A 44 -11.44 -5.73 6.04
C GLN A 44 -12.47 -5.18 7.05
N GLY A 45 -13.00 -3.97 6.83
CA GLY A 45 -13.97 -3.35 7.71
C GLY A 45 -13.45 -3.21 9.15
N ALA A 46 -14.30 -3.45 10.14
CA ALA A 46 -13.93 -3.30 11.56
C ALA A 46 -12.76 -4.22 12.00
N ALA A 47 -12.56 -5.37 11.34
CA ALA A 47 -11.47 -6.29 11.66
C ALA A 47 -10.09 -5.75 11.24
N GLY A 48 -10.04 -4.84 10.27
CA GLY A 48 -8.81 -4.18 9.82
C GLY A 48 -8.39 -2.98 10.67
N HIS A 49 -9.06 -2.72 11.79
CA HIS A 49 -8.71 -1.60 12.66
C HIS A 49 -7.38 -1.88 13.40
N PRO A 50 -6.41 -0.95 13.40
CA PRO A 50 -6.48 0.40 12.85
C PRO A 50 -6.23 0.46 11.33
N TRP A 51 -7.07 1.21 10.60
CA TRP A 51 -7.00 1.35 9.14
C TRP A 51 -5.80 2.15 8.60
N LYS A 52 -4.87 2.54 9.48
CA LYS A 52 -3.69 3.32 9.12
C LYS A 52 -2.66 2.46 8.37
N ILE A 53 -1.92 3.11 7.47
CA ILE A 53 -0.74 2.53 6.82
C ILE A 53 0.35 2.35 7.88
N ASP A 54 0.93 1.15 7.94
CA ASP A 54 2.05 0.85 8.84
C ASP A 54 3.33 1.53 8.31
N THR A 55 3.61 2.72 8.81
CA THR A 55 4.77 3.54 8.43
C THR A 55 6.11 2.89 8.80
N ASN A 56 6.12 1.97 9.78
CA ASN A 56 7.31 1.22 10.15
C ASN A 56 7.80 0.28 9.03
N ALA A 57 6.93 -0.16 8.11
CA ALA A 57 7.32 -1.05 7.01
C ALA A 57 8.00 -0.31 5.85
N VAL A 58 7.77 1.00 5.69
CA VAL A 58 8.25 1.78 4.52
C VAL A 58 9.72 2.18 4.65
N VAL A 59 10.27 2.23 5.87
CA VAL A 59 11.67 2.65 6.10
C VAL A 59 12.69 1.57 5.67
N LEU A 60 12.27 0.31 5.49
CA LEU A 60 13.19 -0.79 5.21
C LEU A 60 13.46 -1.04 3.70
N SER A 61 12.70 -0.43 2.79
CA SER A 61 12.85 -0.71 1.35
C SER A 61 13.79 0.24 0.59
N PHE A 62 14.29 1.30 1.21
CA PHE A 62 15.20 2.25 0.55
C PHE A 62 16.69 1.90 0.71
N SER A 63 17.04 0.94 1.55
CA SER A 63 18.45 0.63 1.87
C SER A 63 19.09 -0.43 0.96
N THR A 64 18.35 -1.06 0.05
CA THR A 64 18.85 -2.21 -0.73
C THR A 64 19.34 -1.85 -2.14
N ILE A 65 19.15 -0.61 -2.61
CA ILE A 65 19.60 -0.18 -3.95
C ILE A 65 20.81 0.75 -3.83
N LYS A 66 21.83 0.38 -3.04
CA LYS A 66 23.16 1.04 -3.14
C LYS A 66 24.34 0.19 -2.65
N ALA A 67 24.31 -1.12 -2.90
CA ALA A 67 25.47 -1.99 -2.67
C ALA A 67 25.53 -3.14 -3.68
N SER A 68 25.36 -2.85 -4.97
CA SER A 68 25.74 -3.79 -6.04
C SER A 68 26.14 -3.05 -7.31
N GLN A 69 27.01 -2.04 -7.16
CA GLN A 69 27.74 -1.47 -8.29
C GLN A 69 29.12 -1.01 -7.81
N ALA A 70 29.94 -2.00 -7.44
CA ALA A 70 31.39 -1.86 -7.30
C ALA A 70 32.05 -3.23 -7.53
N ALA A 71 31.78 -3.84 -8.68
CA ALA A 71 32.65 -4.87 -9.22
C ALA A 71 33.33 -4.25 -10.46
N PRO A 72 34.67 -4.16 -10.49
CA PRO A 72 35.37 -3.57 -11.61
C PRO A 72 35.11 -4.37 -12.89
N VAL A 73 34.77 -3.64 -13.94
CA VAL A 73 34.62 -4.10 -15.32
C VAL A 73 35.94 -4.73 -15.76
N VAL A 74 36.05 -6.06 -15.72
CA VAL A 74 37.04 -6.80 -16.52
C VAL A 74 36.38 -7.14 -17.85
N HIS A 75 36.70 -6.29 -18.82
CA HIS A 75 36.35 -6.44 -20.23
C HIS A 75 37.19 -7.60 -20.80
N SER A 76 36.58 -8.78 -20.99
CA SER A 76 37.16 -9.84 -21.82
C SER A 76 36.28 -9.99 -23.06
N GLN A 77 36.72 -9.35 -24.14
CA GLN A 77 36.05 -9.29 -25.43
C GLN A 77 36.74 -10.25 -26.42
N ALA A 78 35.92 -11.15 -27.02
CA ALA A 78 36.13 -11.94 -28.24
C ALA A 78 37.26 -13.01 -28.20
N ILE A 79 37.21 -14.18 -28.87
CA ILE A 79 36.81 -14.48 -30.25
C ILE A 79 36.42 -15.98 -30.34
N GLN A 80 35.41 -16.32 -31.13
CA GLN A 80 35.09 -17.70 -31.52
C GLN A 80 36.12 -18.25 -32.51
N ALA A 81 36.53 -19.51 -32.34
CA ALA A 81 37.10 -20.31 -33.41
C ALA A 81 36.71 -21.78 -33.22
N GLU A 82 35.63 -22.14 -33.90
CA GLU A 82 35.37 -23.45 -34.48
C GLU A 82 36.68 -24.13 -34.94
N LYS A 83 36.95 -25.35 -34.48
CA LYS A 83 37.96 -26.23 -35.06
C LYS A 83 37.30 -27.54 -35.47
N VAL A 84 36.83 -27.56 -36.70
CA VAL A 84 36.82 -28.74 -37.58
C VAL A 84 38.28 -28.99 -38.04
N ALA A 85 38.57 -30.25 -38.41
CA ALA A 85 39.81 -30.81 -38.97
C ALA A 85 40.66 -31.59 -37.94
N ALA A 86 41.07 -32.84 -38.20
CA ALA A 86 41.06 -33.65 -39.43
C ALA A 86 41.07 -35.14 -39.05
#